data_AF-A0A4Y9ZRS2-F1
#
_entry.id   AF-A0A4Y9ZRS2-F1
#
_cell.length_a   1.000
_cell.length_b   1.000
_cell.length_c   1.000
_cell.angle_alpha   90.00
_cell.angle_beta   90.00
_cell.angle_gamma   90.00
#
_symmetry.space_group_name_H-M   'P 1'
#
loop_
_entity.id
_entity.type
_entity.pdbx_description
1 polymer ?
#
loop_
_entity_poly.entity_id
_entity_poly.type
_entity_poly.pdbx_seq_one_letter_code
_entity_poly.pdbx_strand_id
1 'polypeptide(L)'
;MTAEAISSDLAAHDVMLVTSSAASASPAWSSQTGLWTSPWVPPPSSADQPGLPIYSITTFSDDVFNAACEGAPDAQMHLQAASTAHLADLLMAEIGTAIETGDFTKVLASSRSFTTLDEDGHPESFGDGIAREALFIAFKHYQDQRAVYFLDRLDGRATLQVNHTGFSAEVVPSSRTLALKKLGAICALMLIMGNNIEPYDPCLFQYIVYDADINSLHPAFISEWHPEICNAVRDWIDMGPEGSPAHFERWFVSYLDMATASLSERTSESHMALAAELLFKMIMGPQRLSHPEWASFVEGFRLRCRNGFDFTQVRFSYECSGVIMT
;
A
#
# COMPACT_ATOMS: atom_id res chain seq x y z
N MET A 1 28.62 23.32 -67.15
CA MET A 1 28.49 21.90 -67.57
C MET A 1 27.99 21.15 -66.34
N THR A 2 26.68 21.25 -66.06
CA THR A 2 25.61 20.30 -66.45
C THR A 2 25.77 18.98 -65.69
N ALA A 3 25.12 18.80 -64.52
CA ALA A 3 23.69 18.55 -64.31
C ALA A 3 23.23 17.22 -64.94
N GLU A 4 22.92 16.24 -64.10
CA GLU A 4 21.86 15.27 -64.36
C GLU A 4 21.28 14.75 -63.04
N ALA A 5 19.96 14.66 -63.04
CA ALA A 5 19.05 14.43 -61.91
C ALA A 5 18.57 12.97 -61.88
N ILE A 6 17.83 12.60 -60.82
CA ILE A 6 16.74 11.59 -60.67
C ILE A 6 16.57 11.42 -59.15
N SER A 7 15.56 12.01 -58.51
CA SER A 7 14.13 11.62 -58.43
C SER A 7 13.83 10.55 -57.38
N SER A 8 12.85 10.89 -56.52
CA SER A 8 11.92 10.05 -55.74
C SER A 8 12.49 8.99 -54.79
N ASP A 9 12.31 9.19 -53.48
CA ASP A 9 11.18 8.53 -52.82
C ASP A 9 10.84 9.17 -51.46
N LEU A 10 9.60 9.64 -51.37
CA LEU A 10 8.91 10.10 -50.17
C LEU A 10 8.25 8.88 -49.54
N ALA A 11 8.87 8.30 -48.51
CA ALA A 11 8.20 7.39 -47.60
C ALA A 11 8.05 8.08 -46.24
N ALA A 12 6.81 8.43 -45.94
CA ALA A 12 6.38 9.00 -44.68
C ALA A 12 6.68 8.03 -43.52
N HIS A 13 7.49 8.47 -42.57
CA HIS A 13 7.48 7.90 -41.22
C HIS A 13 6.69 8.84 -40.32
N ASP A 14 5.42 8.48 -40.17
CA ASP A 14 4.47 9.01 -39.22
C ASP A 14 4.94 8.58 -37.81
N VAL A 15 5.65 9.47 -37.11
CA VAL A 15 6.00 9.27 -35.70
C VAL A 15 4.76 9.59 -34.88
N MET A 16 3.99 8.54 -34.63
CA MET A 16 2.86 8.55 -33.72
C MET A 16 3.38 8.82 -32.29
N LEU A 17 3.39 10.10 -31.91
CA LEU A 17 3.50 10.56 -30.53
C LEU A 17 2.27 10.05 -29.77
N VAL A 18 2.40 8.88 -29.14
CA VAL A 18 1.44 8.43 -28.12
C VAL A 18 1.66 9.31 -26.89
N THR A 19 0.97 10.44 -26.85
CA THR A 19 0.74 11.17 -25.61
C THR A 19 -0.28 10.37 -24.80
N SER A 20 0.18 9.45 -23.96
CA SER A 20 -0.69 8.83 -22.94
C SER A 20 -0.94 9.84 -21.83
N SER A 21 -1.98 10.63 -22.03
CA SER A 21 -2.63 11.43 -21.00
C SER A 21 -3.46 10.52 -20.10
N ALA A 22 -3.02 10.33 -18.87
CA ALA A 22 -3.87 10.21 -17.70
C ALA A 22 -3.01 10.48 -16.45
N ALA A 23 -2.64 11.74 -16.25
CA ALA A 23 -2.26 12.19 -14.92
C ALA A 23 -3.51 12.03 -14.04
N SER A 24 -3.60 10.95 -13.27
CA SER A 24 -4.63 10.86 -12.23
C SER A 24 -4.31 11.99 -11.26
N ALA A 25 -5.18 12.99 -11.21
CA ALA A 25 -5.10 14.06 -10.24
C ALA A 25 -4.86 13.43 -8.87
N SER A 26 -3.76 13.80 -8.22
CA SER A 26 -3.55 13.46 -6.82
C SER A 26 -4.80 13.90 -6.07
N PRO A 27 -5.33 13.12 -5.11
CA PRO A 27 -6.32 13.66 -4.20
C PRO A 27 -5.59 14.81 -3.50
N ALA A 28 -5.95 16.04 -3.89
CA ALA A 28 -5.69 17.20 -3.05
C ALA A 28 -6.21 16.79 -1.67
N TRP A 29 -5.42 17.03 -0.62
CA TRP A 29 -5.92 16.98 0.75
C TRP A 29 -7.16 17.85 0.76
N SER A 30 -8.33 17.23 0.56
CA SER A 30 -9.59 17.94 0.63
C SER A 30 -9.57 18.51 2.03
N SER A 31 -9.92 19.78 2.14
CA SER A 31 -10.03 20.51 3.39
C SER A 31 -11.08 19.83 4.28
N GLN A 32 -10.78 18.64 4.79
CA GLN A 32 -11.58 17.91 5.75
C GLN A 32 -11.34 18.63 7.07
N THR A 33 -12.20 19.60 7.33
CA THR A 33 -12.10 20.55 8.44
C THR A 33 -12.46 19.94 9.80
N GLY A 34 -12.31 18.63 10.00
CA GLY A 34 -12.63 17.99 11.27
C GLY A 34 -12.22 16.52 11.35
N LEU A 35 -11.09 16.25 12.02
CA LEU A 35 -10.77 14.90 12.48
C LEU A 35 -11.75 14.51 13.59
N TRP A 36 -12.43 13.37 13.44
CA TRP A 36 -13.30 12.76 14.47
C TRP A 36 -14.48 13.61 14.97
N THR A 37 -14.84 14.69 14.28
CA THR A 37 -16.01 15.52 14.62
C THR A 37 -17.34 14.80 14.37
N SER A 38 -17.32 13.77 13.53
CA SER A 38 -18.44 12.88 13.25
C SER A 38 -17.94 11.44 13.19
N PRO A 39 -18.80 10.44 13.49
CA PRO A 39 -18.48 9.04 13.22
C PRO A 39 -18.07 8.90 11.75
N TRP A 40 -16.90 8.30 11.53
CA TRP A 40 -16.48 7.99 10.16
C TRP A 40 -17.36 6.88 9.62
N VAL A 41 -17.86 7.09 8.41
CA VAL A 41 -18.56 6.08 7.63
C VAL A 41 -17.69 5.84 6.41
N PRO A 42 -17.30 4.59 6.12
CA PRO A 42 -16.54 4.31 4.91
C PRO A 42 -17.30 4.88 3.71
N PRO A 43 -16.63 5.57 2.77
CA PRO A 43 -17.27 6.02 1.55
C PRO A 43 -18.04 4.84 0.96
N PRO A 44 -19.28 5.05 0.47
CA PRO A 44 -19.99 3.98 -0.22
C PRO A 44 -19.01 3.44 -1.24
N SER A 45 -18.89 2.12 -1.25
CA SER A 45 -18.22 1.44 -2.33
C SER A 45 -18.70 2.06 -3.63
N SER A 46 -17.86 2.05 -4.64
CA SER A 46 -18.39 1.98 -5.98
C SER A 46 -19.33 0.77 -6.17
N ALA A 47 -19.70 -0.02 -5.14
CA ALA A 47 -20.71 -1.09 -5.16
C ALA A 47 -22.16 -0.59 -4.99
N ASP A 48 -22.41 0.73 -5.03
CA ASP A 48 -23.65 1.20 -5.68
C ASP A 48 -23.60 0.94 -7.21
N GLN A 49 -22.47 0.48 -7.76
CA GLN A 49 -22.44 -0.29 -9.01
C GLN A 49 -22.80 -1.75 -8.72
N PRO A 50 -23.84 -2.30 -9.37
CA PRO A 50 -24.17 -3.71 -9.24
C PRO A 50 -23.00 -4.58 -9.72
N GLY A 51 -22.48 -5.47 -8.86
CA GLY A 51 -21.57 -6.54 -9.27
C GLY A 51 -20.29 -6.78 -8.45
N LEU A 52 -19.95 -5.96 -7.45
CA LEU A 52 -18.78 -6.25 -6.61
C LEU A 52 -19.07 -7.37 -5.59
N PRO A 53 -18.21 -8.39 -5.46
CA PRO A 53 -18.43 -9.47 -4.50
C PRO A 53 -18.39 -8.96 -3.06
N ILE A 54 -19.31 -9.48 -2.25
CA ILE A 54 -19.15 -9.45 -0.79
C ILE A 54 -18.25 -10.63 -0.45
N TYR A 55 -17.12 -10.37 0.21
CA TYR A 55 -16.20 -11.42 0.60
C TYR A 55 -16.53 -11.87 2.04
N SER A 56 -16.29 -13.14 2.35
CA SER A 56 -16.30 -13.64 3.74
C SER A 56 -14.86 -13.80 4.22
N ILE A 57 -14.57 -13.54 5.50
CA ILE A 57 -13.24 -13.77 6.07
C ILE A 57 -12.76 -15.22 5.86
N THR A 58 -13.68 -16.20 5.81
CA THR A 58 -13.35 -17.61 5.64
C THR A 58 -13.02 -17.98 4.20
N THR A 59 -13.48 -17.21 3.22
CA THR A 59 -13.27 -17.45 1.79
C THR A 59 -12.49 -16.32 1.11
N PHE A 60 -12.04 -15.33 1.89
CA PHE A 60 -11.46 -14.07 1.41
C PHE A 60 -10.34 -14.30 0.39
N SER A 61 -9.40 -15.18 0.73
CA SER A 61 -8.29 -15.52 -0.17
C SER A 61 -8.79 -16.07 -1.51
N ASP A 62 -9.71 -17.03 -1.46
CA ASP A 62 -10.23 -17.71 -2.66
C ASP A 62 -11.03 -16.72 -3.52
N ASP A 63 -11.87 -15.91 -2.89
CA ASP A 63 -12.68 -14.89 -3.55
C ASP A 63 -11.79 -13.82 -4.22
N VAL A 64 -10.71 -13.40 -3.58
CA VAL A 64 -9.72 -12.48 -4.17
C VAL A 64 -9.04 -13.11 -5.38
N PHE A 65 -8.54 -14.34 -5.28
CA PHE A 65 -7.91 -15.01 -6.42
C PHE A 65 -8.88 -15.22 -7.59
N ASN A 66 -10.14 -15.57 -7.29
CA ASN A 66 -11.17 -15.73 -8.30
C ASN A 66 -11.50 -14.40 -9.00
N ALA A 67 -11.68 -13.32 -8.24
CA ALA A 67 -11.96 -11.99 -8.80
C ALA A 67 -10.78 -11.47 -9.65
N ALA A 68 -9.54 -11.68 -9.20
CA ALA A 68 -8.35 -11.29 -9.93
C ALA A 68 -8.15 -12.05 -11.27
N CYS A 69 -8.77 -13.22 -11.40
CA CYS A 69 -8.70 -14.08 -12.59
C CYS A 69 -9.96 -14.07 -13.45
N GLU A 70 -10.96 -13.25 -13.12
CA GLU A 70 -12.18 -13.16 -13.92
C GLU A 70 -11.86 -12.82 -15.37
N GLY A 71 -12.33 -13.64 -16.31
CA GLY A 71 -12.04 -13.51 -17.74
C GLY A 71 -10.66 -14.04 -18.19
N ALA A 72 -9.88 -14.65 -17.29
CA ALA A 72 -8.57 -15.22 -17.57
C ALA A 72 -8.45 -16.67 -17.04
N PRO A 73 -9.26 -17.63 -17.56
CA PRO A 73 -9.31 -19.00 -17.03
C PRO A 73 -8.00 -19.80 -17.20
N ASP A 74 -7.13 -19.36 -18.11
CA ASP A 74 -5.84 -20.02 -18.38
C ASP A 74 -4.69 -19.47 -17.52
N ALA A 75 -4.96 -18.50 -16.63
CA ALA A 75 -3.95 -17.96 -15.73
C ALA A 75 -3.51 -19.03 -14.71
N GLN A 76 -2.23 -19.37 -14.73
CA GLN A 76 -1.64 -20.39 -13.87
C GLN A 76 -0.30 -19.91 -13.31
N MET A 77 -0.05 -20.26 -12.04
CA MET A 77 1.24 -20.03 -11.39
C MET A 77 1.78 -21.34 -10.84
N HIS A 78 2.74 -21.93 -11.54
CA HIS A 78 3.39 -23.17 -11.13
C HIS A 78 4.87 -22.91 -10.90
N LEU A 79 5.28 -22.92 -9.64
CA LEU A 79 6.68 -22.74 -9.23
C LEU A 79 7.24 -24.04 -8.68
N GLN A 80 8.38 -24.45 -9.21
CA GLN A 80 9.10 -25.65 -8.78
C GLN A 80 10.56 -25.33 -8.55
N ALA A 81 11.12 -25.77 -7.42
CA ALA A 81 12.53 -25.57 -7.11
C ALA A 81 13.05 -26.60 -6.09
N ALA A 82 14.36 -26.71 -5.93
CA ALA A 82 14.97 -27.63 -4.95
C ALA A 82 14.80 -27.19 -3.48
N SER A 83 14.29 -25.99 -3.21
CA SER A 83 14.06 -25.50 -1.84
C SER A 83 13.02 -24.39 -1.78
N THR A 84 12.42 -24.17 -0.61
CA THR A 84 11.48 -23.07 -0.38
C THR A 84 12.11 -21.69 -0.56
N ALA A 85 13.42 -21.55 -0.25
CA ALA A 85 14.14 -20.30 -0.49
C ALA A 85 14.22 -19.97 -1.99
N HIS A 86 14.50 -20.97 -2.83
CA HIS A 86 14.52 -20.78 -4.27
C HIS A 86 13.10 -20.55 -4.83
N LEU A 87 12.06 -21.15 -4.25
CA LEU A 87 10.66 -20.79 -4.57
C LEU A 87 10.35 -19.32 -4.25
N ALA A 88 10.89 -18.78 -3.15
CA ALA A 88 10.75 -17.37 -2.80
C ALA A 88 11.40 -16.45 -3.84
N ASP A 89 12.60 -16.82 -4.33
CA ASP A 89 13.29 -16.08 -5.40
C ASP A 89 12.49 -16.11 -6.72
N LEU A 90 11.93 -17.26 -7.09
CA LEU A 90 11.06 -17.40 -8.26
C LEU A 90 9.79 -16.56 -8.12
N LEU A 91 9.14 -16.58 -6.95
CA LEU A 91 7.99 -15.72 -6.66
C LEU A 91 8.34 -14.23 -6.80
N MET A 92 9.51 -13.83 -6.30
CA MET A 92 10.00 -12.45 -6.41
C MET A 92 10.33 -12.03 -7.85
N ALA A 93 10.71 -12.98 -8.71
CA ALA A 93 10.90 -12.75 -10.14
C ALA A 93 9.56 -12.59 -10.87
N GLU A 94 8.56 -13.42 -10.54
CA GLU A 94 7.20 -13.31 -11.09
C GLU A 94 6.53 -11.99 -10.69
N ILE A 95 6.68 -11.55 -9.42
CA ILE A 95 6.22 -10.23 -8.97
C ILE A 95 6.94 -9.12 -9.75
N GLY A 96 8.26 -9.26 -9.98
CA GLY A 96 9.02 -8.31 -10.80
C GLY A 96 8.46 -8.19 -12.21
N THR A 97 8.15 -9.33 -12.83
CA THR A 97 7.56 -9.39 -14.17
C THR A 97 6.18 -8.74 -14.18
N ALA A 98 5.33 -9.03 -13.18
CA ALA A 98 4.01 -8.43 -13.04
C ALA A 98 4.07 -6.90 -12.88
N ILE A 99 5.07 -6.38 -12.16
CA ILE A 99 5.30 -4.94 -12.04
C ILE A 99 5.70 -4.33 -13.39
N GLU A 100 6.58 -4.98 -14.14
CA GLU A 100 7.04 -4.52 -15.45
C GLU A 100 5.91 -4.51 -16.49
N THR A 101 5.04 -5.53 -16.46
CA THR A 101 3.90 -5.64 -17.38
C THR A 101 2.66 -4.87 -16.89
N GLY A 102 2.64 -4.43 -15.63
CA GLY A 102 1.49 -3.80 -15.00
C GLY A 102 0.31 -4.75 -14.79
N ASP A 103 0.57 -6.06 -14.67
CA ASP A 103 -0.46 -7.09 -14.60
C ASP A 103 -0.10 -8.24 -13.65
N PHE A 104 -0.83 -8.31 -12.53
CA PHE A 104 -0.67 -9.32 -11.49
C PHE A 104 -1.55 -10.57 -11.70
N THR A 105 -2.32 -10.69 -12.78
CA THR A 105 -3.21 -11.86 -13.00
C THR A 105 -2.50 -13.20 -12.86
N LYS A 106 -1.26 -13.34 -13.34
CA LYS A 106 -0.48 -14.58 -13.16
C LYS A 106 -0.12 -14.81 -11.69
N VAL A 107 0.36 -13.77 -11.01
CA VAL A 107 0.70 -13.85 -9.59
C VAL A 107 -0.54 -14.18 -8.76
N LEU A 108 -1.72 -13.66 -9.11
CA LEU A 108 -2.98 -13.91 -8.44
C LEU A 108 -3.78 -15.09 -9.04
N ALA A 109 -3.15 -15.96 -9.82
CA ALA A 109 -3.80 -17.13 -10.40
C ALA A 109 -4.48 -18.00 -9.31
N SER A 110 -5.77 -18.31 -9.51
CA SER A 110 -6.50 -19.26 -8.65
C SER A 110 -5.96 -20.69 -8.79
N SER A 111 -5.47 -21.04 -9.98
CA SER A 111 -4.70 -22.26 -10.20
C SER A 111 -3.23 -22.00 -9.92
N ARG A 112 -2.83 -22.22 -8.66
CA ARG A 112 -1.45 -22.02 -8.19
C ARG A 112 -0.90 -23.27 -7.53
N SER A 113 0.36 -23.58 -7.82
CA SER A 113 1.10 -24.64 -7.12
C SER A 113 2.54 -24.22 -6.85
N PHE A 114 2.98 -24.54 -5.64
CA PHE A 114 4.35 -24.39 -5.19
C PHE A 114 4.84 -25.78 -4.81
N THR A 115 5.98 -26.20 -5.36
CA THR A 115 6.50 -27.55 -5.18
C THR A 115 8.01 -27.54 -4.99
N THR A 116 8.47 -28.20 -3.95
CA THR A 116 9.88 -28.51 -3.77
C THR A 116 10.21 -29.85 -4.45
N LEU A 117 11.39 -29.95 -5.04
CA LEU A 117 11.85 -31.14 -5.76
C LEU A 117 13.07 -31.75 -5.06
N ASP A 118 13.14 -33.07 -5.03
CA ASP A 118 14.34 -33.80 -4.61
C ASP A 118 15.47 -33.73 -5.67
N GLU A 119 16.61 -34.37 -5.40
CA GLU A 119 17.77 -34.40 -6.31
C GLU A 119 17.48 -35.08 -7.66
N ASP A 120 16.49 -35.98 -7.70
CA ASP A 120 16.06 -36.70 -8.90
C ASP A 120 14.96 -35.94 -9.68
N GLY A 121 14.49 -34.80 -9.15
CA GLY A 121 13.47 -33.95 -9.75
C GLY A 121 12.03 -34.37 -9.44
N HIS A 122 11.82 -35.26 -8.46
CA HIS A 122 10.48 -35.64 -8.01
C HIS A 122 9.93 -34.67 -6.95
N PRO A 123 8.61 -34.44 -6.91
CA PRO A 123 7.97 -33.64 -5.86
C PRO A 123 8.25 -34.19 -4.45
N GLU A 124 8.91 -33.39 -3.61
CA GLU A 124 9.18 -33.71 -2.21
C GLU A 124 8.09 -33.13 -1.28
N SER A 125 7.79 -31.84 -1.42
CA SER A 125 6.71 -31.17 -0.68
C SER A 125 5.94 -30.19 -1.56
N PHE A 126 4.61 -30.12 -1.38
CA PHE A 126 3.72 -29.27 -2.16
C PHE A 126 2.50 -28.81 -1.35
N GLY A 127 1.81 -27.78 -1.85
CA GLY A 127 0.57 -27.25 -1.29
C GLY A 127 0.71 -25.88 -0.64
N ASP A 128 -0.38 -25.39 -0.03
CA ASP A 128 -0.48 -24.01 0.48
C ASP A 128 0.54 -23.68 1.57
N GLY A 129 0.96 -24.68 2.36
CA GLY A 129 2.01 -24.51 3.36
C GLY A 129 3.33 -24.02 2.74
N ILE A 130 3.74 -24.63 1.63
CA ILE A 130 4.97 -24.27 0.90
C ILE A 130 4.82 -22.87 0.27
N ALA A 131 3.64 -22.53 -0.25
CA ALA A 131 3.38 -21.20 -0.79
C ALA A 131 3.47 -20.12 0.31
N ARG A 132 2.88 -20.35 1.48
CA ARG A 132 2.97 -19.44 2.64
C ARG A 132 4.40 -19.27 3.12
N GLU A 133 5.17 -20.35 3.17
CA GLU A 133 6.57 -20.32 3.60
C GLU A 133 7.45 -19.57 2.58
N ALA A 134 7.28 -19.81 1.27
CA ALA A 134 7.99 -19.06 0.23
C ALA A 134 7.69 -17.56 0.30
N LEU A 135 6.42 -17.18 0.49
CA LEU A 135 6.02 -15.79 0.69
C LEU A 135 6.62 -15.18 1.97
N PHE A 136 6.64 -15.95 3.07
CA PHE A 136 7.26 -15.52 4.32
C PHE A 136 8.77 -15.29 4.16
N ILE A 137 9.49 -16.19 3.47
CA ILE A 137 10.92 -16.02 3.18
C ILE A 137 11.15 -14.77 2.32
N ALA A 138 10.32 -14.54 1.29
CA ALA A 138 10.39 -13.35 0.46
C ALA A 138 10.21 -12.06 1.28
N PHE A 139 9.26 -12.05 2.22
CA PHE A 139 9.07 -10.92 3.14
C PHE A 139 10.23 -10.76 4.13
N LYS A 140 10.73 -11.88 4.67
CA LYS A 140 11.85 -11.91 5.62
C LYS A 140 13.11 -11.26 5.04
N HIS A 141 13.35 -11.38 3.73
CA HIS A 141 14.44 -10.68 3.06
C HIS A 141 14.43 -9.16 3.30
N TYR A 142 13.24 -8.55 3.36
CA TYR A 142 13.08 -7.13 3.69
C TYR A 142 13.23 -6.88 5.19
N GLN A 143 12.66 -7.75 6.03
CA GLN A 143 12.80 -7.64 7.49
C GLN A 143 14.26 -7.69 7.95
N ASP A 144 15.08 -8.54 7.32
CA ASP A 144 16.51 -8.66 7.60
C ASP A 144 17.27 -7.37 7.21
N GLN A 145 16.66 -6.51 6.39
CA GLN A 145 17.12 -5.16 6.02
C GLN A 145 16.26 -4.08 6.69
N ARG A 146 15.91 -4.27 7.98
CA ARG A 146 14.95 -3.43 8.70
C ARG A 146 15.15 -1.92 8.47
N ALA A 147 16.35 -1.43 8.72
CA ALA A 147 16.68 0.00 8.63
C ALA A 147 16.50 0.62 7.23
N VAL A 148 16.35 -0.21 6.19
CA VAL A 148 16.18 0.22 4.80
C VAL A 148 14.70 0.34 4.42
N TYR A 149 13.81 -0.44 5.04
CA TYR A 149 12.41 -0.57 4.61
C TYR A 149 11.39 -0.22 5.70
N PHE A 150 11.83 -0.18 6.96
CA PHE A 150 10.97 -0.01 8.13
C PHE A 150 11.47 1.14 8.99
N LEU A 151 10.58 2.11 9.23
CA LEU A 151 10.78 3.19 10.18
C LEU A 151 10.06 2.83 11.47
N ASP A 152 10.81 2.58 12.54
CA ASP A 152 10.25 2.25 13.85
C ASP A 152 9.40 3.39 14.41
N ARG A 153 8.27 3.02 15.00
CA ARG A 153 7.27 3.91 15.59
C ARG A 153 7.02 3.53 17.05
N LEU A 154 6.02 4.17 17.66
CA LEU A 154 5.61 3.81 19.00
C LEU A 154 5.14 2.34 19.05
N ASP A 155 5.18 1.77 20.24
CA ASP A 155 4.64 0.43 20.53
C ASP A 155 5.29 -0.72 19.75
N GLY A 156 6.53 -0.52 19.26
CA GLY A 156 7.29 -1.54 18.54
C GLY A 156 6.80 -1.81 17.10
N ARG A 157 5.86 -1.01 16.61
CA ARG A 157 5.36 -1.06 15.23
C ARG A 157 6.30 -0.27 14.30
N ALA A 158 6.10 -0.45 12.99
CA ALA A 158 6.83 0.27 11.97
C ALA A 158 5.91 0.81 10.87
N THR A 159 6.37 1.87 10.22
CA THR A 159 5.83 2.37 8.94
C THR A 159 6.90 2.22 7.84
N LEU A 160 6.60 2.62 6.61
CA LEU A 160 7.56 2.57 5.52
C LEU A 160 8.72 3.53 5.78
N GLN A 161 9.95 3.03 5.70
CA GLN A 161 11.13 3.89 5.69
C GLN A 161 11.22 4.58 4.32
N VAL A 162 11.25 5.91 4.34
CA VAL A 162 11.57 6.72 3.18
C VAL A 162 13.04 7.16 3.27
N ASN A 163 13.82 6.90 2.22
CA ASN A 163 15.25 7.16 2.20
C ASN A 163 15.59 8.53 1.60
N HIS A 164 14.69 9.06 0.77
CA HIS A 164 14.86 10.34 0.10
C HIS A 164 13.88 11.34 0.70
N THR A 165 14.37 12.52 1.09
CA THR A 165 13.49 13.59 1.55
C THR A 165 12.62 14.11 0.43
N GLY A 166 11.57 14.88 0.76
CA GLY A 166 10.73 15.56 -0.23
C GLY A 166 11.51 16.42 -1.24
N PHE A 167 12.67 16.97 -0.86
CA PHE A 167 13.53 17.74 -1.77
C PHE A 167 14.23 16.89 -2.85
N SER A 168 14.41 15.60 -2.58
CA SER A 168 15.09 14.62 -3.44
C SER A 168 14.12 13.59 -4.05
N ALA A 169 12.81 13.82 -3.91
CA ALA A 169 11.77 12.90 -4.37
C ALA A 169 11.90 12.59 -5.87
N GLU A 170 12.24 13.59 -6.69
CA GLU A 170 12.36 13.44 -8.14
C GLU A 170 13.54 12.56 -8.60
N VAL A 171 14.51 12.32 -7.72
CA VAL A 171 15.75 11.58 -8.03
C VAL A 171 15.81 10.22 -7.34
N VAL A 172 14.69 9.72 -6.82
CA VAL A 172 14.62 8.38 -6.21
C VAL A 172 15.05 7.32 -7.24
N PRO A 173 16.05 6.47 -6.93
CA PRO A 173 16.53 5.45 -7.86
C PRO A 173 15.45 4.45 -8.28
N SER A 174 15.46 4.03 -9.54
CA SER A 174 14.52 3.02 -10.07
C SER A 174 14.62 1.67 -9.35
N SER A 175 15.81 1.29 -8.88
CA SER A 175 15.99 0.09 -8.07
C SER A 175 15.23 0.17 -6.74
N ARG A 176 15.18 1.37 -6.13
CA ARG A 176 14.45 1.61 -4.88
C ARG A 176 12.94 1.56 -5.12
N THR A 177 12.44 2.22 -6.17
CA THR A 177 11.01 2.17 -6.49
C THR A 177 10.56 0.75 -6.82
N LEU A 178 11.34 -0.02 -7.58
CA LEU A 178 11.06 -1.43 -7.86
C LEU A 178 11.05 -2.28 -6.57
N ALA A 179 12.04 -2.11 -5.69
CA ALA A 179 12.09 -2.85 -4.42
C ALA A 179 10.87 -2.56 -3.53
N LEU A 180 10.39 -1.31 -3.52
CA LEU A 180 9.20 -0.90 -2.77
C LEU A 180 7.90 -1.42 -3.40
N LYS A 181 7.79 -1.43 -4.74
CA LYS A 181 6.67 -2.08 -5.43
C LYS A 181 6.60 -3.57 -5.07
N LYS A 182 7.74 -4.27 -5.10
CA LYS A 182 7.80 -5.68 -4.69
C LYS A 182 7.37 -5.87 -3.23
N LEU A 183 7.86 -5.03 -2.31
CA LEU A 183 7.49 -5.08 -0.90
C LEU A 183 5.98 -4.85 -0.70
N GLY A 184 5.40 -3.84 -1.35
CA GLY A 184 3.96 -3.59 -1.31
C GLY A 184 3.15 -4.79 -1.81
N ALA A 185 3.57 -5.39 -2.93
CA ALA A 185 2.93 -6.58 -3.49
C ALA A 185 3.00 -7.79 -2.52
N ILE A 186 4.15 -8.00 -1.87
CA ILE A 186 4.30 -9.04 -0.84
C ILE A 186 3.36 -8.78 0.34
N CYS A 187 3.30 -7.55 0.86
CA CYS A 187 2.39 -7.22 1.96
C CYS A 187 0.92 -7.49 1.60
N ALA A 188 0.51 -7.14 0.38
CA ALA A 188 -0.84 -7.43 -0.10
C ALA A 188 -1.08 -8.94 -0.22
N LEU A 189 -0.15 -9.71 -0.78
CA LEU A 189 -0.24 -11.17 -0.85
C LEU A 189 -0.29 -11.81 0.55
N MET A 190 0.46 -11.28 1.51
CA MET A 190 0.42 -11.76 2.89
C MET A 190 -0.94 -11.52 3.52
N LEU A 191 -1.54 -10.34 3.32
CA LEU A 191 -2.92 -10.06 3.76
C LEU A 191 -3.94 -10.99 3.11
N ILE A 192 -3.86 -11.20 1.79
CA ILE A 192 -4.74 -12.13 1.05
C ILE A 192 -4.67 -13.53 1.66
N MET A 193 -3.47 -13.99 2.00
CA MET A 193 -3.24 -15.34 2.53
C MET A 193 -3.46 -15.48 4.04
N GLY A 194 -3.84 -14.40 4.74
CA GLY A 194 -4.05 -14.39 6.19
C GLY A 194 -2.75 -14.45 7.02
N ASN A 195 -1.62 -14.02 6.45
CA ASN A 195 -0.33 -13.99 7.14
C ASN A 195 -0.13 -12.64 7.86
N ASN A 196 0.55 -12.68 9.02
CA ASN A 196 0.94 -11.48 9.75
C ASN A 196 2.07 -10.72 9.02
N ILE A 197 1.91 -9.39 8.89
CA ILE A 197 2.83 -8.46 8.20
C ILE A 197 3.66 -7.61 9.16
N GLU A 198 3.85 -8.08 10.40
CA GLU A 198 4.77 -7.45 11.36
C GLU A 198 6.17 -7.20 10.76
N PRO A 199 6.80 -6.06 11.04
CA PRO A 199 6.44 -5.07 12.07
C PRO A 199 5.45 -3.99 11.60
N TYR A 200 4.91 -4.04 10.38
CA TYR A 200 4.07 -2.94 9.89
C TYR A 200 2.83 -2.72 10.77
N ASP A 201 2.51 -1.45 10.97
CA ASP A 201 1.36 -0.98 11.70
C ASP A 201 0.06 -1.26 10.91
N PRO A 202 -0.96 -1.93 11.48
CA PRO A 202 -2.25 -2.15 10.82
C PRO A 202 -2.92 -0.86 10.34
N CYS A 203 -2.70 0.27 11.03
CA CYS A 203 -3.20 1.57 10.63
C CYS A 203 -2.70 2.02 9.26
N LEU A 204 -1.51 1.55 8.85
CA LEU A 204 -0.98 1.80 7.52
C LEU A 204 -1.91 1.28 6.43
N PHE A 205 -2.32 0.02 6.55
CA PHE A 205 -3.10 -0.66 5.53
C PHE A 205 -4.54 -0.16 5.50
N GLN A 206 -5.12 0.13 6.68
CA GLN A 206 -6.40 0.83 6.80
C GLN A 206 -6.39 2.12 5.96
N TYR A 207 -5.38 2.97 6.19
CA TYR A 207 -5.26 4.24 5.48
C TYR A 207 -5.09 4.08 3.96
N ILE A 208 -4.28 3.11 3.51
CA ILE A 208 -4.07 2.84 2.08
C ILE A 208 -5.35 2.35 1.40
N VAL A 209 -6.06 1.41 2.03
CA VAL A 209 -7.27 0.77 1.47
C VAL A 209 -8.44 1.76 1.39
N TYR A 210 -8.48 2.75 2.29
CA TYR A 210 -9.44 3.85 2.25
C TYR A 210 -8.89 5.10 1.54
N ASP A 211 -8.03 4.90 0.54
CA ASP A 211 -7.56 5.93 -0.40
C ASP A 211 -6.98 7.18 0.28
N ALA A 212 -6.15 6.95 1.31
CA ALA A 212 -5.50 8.01 2.08
C ALA A 212 -6.47 8.92 2.87
N ASP A 213 -7.68 8.44 3.18
CA ASP A 213 -8.61 9.15 4.07
C ASP A 213 -8.15 9.05 5.53
N ILE A 214 -7.73 10.17 6.11
CA ILE A 214 -7.27 10.21 7.50
C ILE A 214 -8.39 9.85 8.49
N ASN A 215 -9.66 10.08 8.13
CA ASN A 215 -10.77 9.74 8.99
C ASN A 215 -11.04 8.23 9.05
N SER A 216 -10.50 7.44 8.11
CA SER A 216 -10.50 5.96 8.21
C SER A 216 -9.75 5.45 9.44
N LEU A 217 -8.83 6.27 9.98
CA LEU A 217 -8.19 6.08 11.27
C LEU A 217 -9.09 6.61 12.39
N HIS A 218 -10.30 6.05 12.50
CA HIS A 218 -11.31 6.48 13.46
C HIS A 218 -10.93 6.08 14.90
N PRO A 219 -11.51 6.73 15.93
CA PRO A 219 -11.04 6.57 17.30
C PRO A 219 -11.08 5.13 17.82
N ALA A 220 -12.10 4.36 17.47
CA ALA A 220 -12.24 2.97 17.88
C ALA A 220 -11.11 2.08 17.32
N PHE A 221 -10.76 2.25 16.04
CA PHE A 221 -9.67 1.52 15.41
C PHE A 221 -8.31 1.92 16.00
N ILE A 222 -8.06 3.22 16.17
CA ILE A 222 -6.79 3.68 16.75
C ILE A 222 -6.67 3.28 18.23
N SER A 223 -7.75 3.25 18.99
CA SER A 223 -7.68 2.82 20.40
C SER A 223 -7.33 1.34 20.58
N GLU A 224 -7.57 0.51 19.58
CA GLU A 224 -7.22 -0.91 19.60
C GLU A 224 -5.71 -1.11 19.45
N TRP A 225 -5.08 -0.38 18.53
CA TRP A 225 -3.67 -0.54 18.21
C TRP A 225 -2.76 0.43 18.98
N HIS A 226 -3.21 1.65 19.21
CA HIS A 226 -2.45 2.76 19.80
C HIS A 226 -3.30 3.59 20.79
N PRO A 227 -3.65 3.03 21.96
CA PRO A 227 -4.50 3.73 22.93
C PRO A 227 -3.90 5.06 23.41
N GLU A 228 -2.58 5.15 23.59
CA GLU A 228 -1.92 6.39 24.00
C GLU A 228 -2.03 7.49 22.94
N ILE A 229 -1.83 7.13 21.66
CA ILE A 229 -2.03 8.05 20.52
C ILE A 229 -3.49 8.50 20.45
N CYS A 230 -4.44 7.57 20.58
CA CYS A 230 -5.87 7.89 20.56
C CYS A 230 -6.23 8.93 21.62
N ASN A 231 -5.76 8.72 22.86
CA ASN A 231 -6.01 9.63 23.97
C ASN A 231 -5.36 10.99 23.73
N ALA A 232 -4.10 11.04 23.29
CA ALA A 232 -3.42 12.31 23.01
C ALA A 232 -4.14 13.14 21.94
N VAL A 233 -4.65 12.50 20.88
CA VAL A 233 -5.40 13.20 19.83
C VAL A 233 -6.78 13.66 20.34
N ARG A 234 -7.49 12.84 21.14
CA ARG A 234 -8.75 13.25 21.76
C ARG A 234 -8.56 14.44 22.70
N ASP A 235 -7.58 14.35 23.60
CA ASP A 235 -7.27 15.43 24.54
C ASP A 235 -6.92 16.73 23.80
N TRP A 236 -6.20 16.64 22.68
CA TRP A 236 -5.92 17.79 21.82
C TRP A 236 -7.20 18.39 21.23
N ILE A 237 -8.08 17.56 20.67
CA ILE A 237 -9.36 18.00 20.09
C ILE A 237 -10.22 18.67 21.18
N ASP A 238 -10.38 18.03 22.34
CA ASP A 238 -11.21 18.49 23.45
C ASP A 238 -10.69 19.79 24.08
N MET A 239 -9.37 19.99 24.11
CA MET A 239 -8.74 21.23 24.57
C MET A 239 -9.23 22.45 23.77
N GLY A 240 -9.51 22.28 22.48
CA GLY A 240 -9.92 23.34 21.57
C GLY A 240 -8.84 24.39 21.27
N PRO A 241 -9.16 25.37 20.39
CA PRO A 241 -8.19 26.36 19.93
C PRO A 241 -7.71 27.31 21.04
N GLU A 242 -8.55 27.63 22.02
CA GLU A 242 -8.24 28.56 23.12
C GLU A 242 -7.49 27.89 24.28
N GLY A 243 -7.38 26.56 24.30
CA GLY A 243 -6.71 25.85 25.37
C GLY A 243 -5.18 25.90 25.29
N SER A 244 -4.53 25.65 26.42
CA SER A 244 -3.06 25.73 26.52
C SER A 244 -2.38 24.48 25.94
N PRO A 245 -1.58 24.60 24.87
CA PRO A 245 -0.97 23.44 24.22
C PRO A 245 0.26 22.89 24.95
N ALA A 246 0.68 23.49 26.08
CA ALA A 246 1.94 23.20 26.76
C ALA A 246 2.12 21.71 27.14
N HIS A 247 1.03 21.01 27.46
CA HIS A 247 1.07 19.57 27.80
C HIS A 247 1.35 18.67 26.59
N PHE A 248 1.21 19.19 25.37
CA PHE A 248 1.46 18.48 24.12
C PHE A 248 2.86 18.70 23.56
N GLU A 249 3.73 19.45 24.25
CA GLU A 249 5.07 19.82 23.78
C GLU A 249 5.87 18.62 23.26
N ARG A 250 5.87 17.52 24.02
CA ARG A 250 6.57 16.29 23.63
C ARG A 250 6.10 15.76 22.27
N TRP A 251 4.80 15.77 22.01
CA TRP A 251 4.21 15.25 20.78
C TRP A 251 4.54 16.16 19.59
N PHE A 252 4.36 17.47 19.77
CA PHE A 252 4.61 18.45 18.72
C PHE A 252 6.09 18.53 18.34
N VAL A 253 7.00 18.52 19.32
CA VAL A 253 8.44 18.49 19.05
C VAL A 253 8.84 17.19 18.35
N SER A 254 8.35 16.05 18.81
CA SER A 254 8.77 14.74 18.26
C SER A 254 8.25 14.48 16.84
N TYR A 255 7.03 14.93 16.52
CA TYR A 255 6.36 14.56 15.27
C TYR A 255 6.16 15.73 14.30
N LEU A 256 6.00 16.94 14.80
CA LEU A 256 5.77 18.13 13.97
C LEU A 256 6.99 19.05 13.87
N ASP A 257 8.07 18.77 14.61
CA ASP A 257 9.25 19.63 14.72
C ASP A 257 8.87 21.08 15.07
N MET A 258 7.93 21.21 16.03
CA MET A 258 7.31 22.47 16.40
C MET A 258 7.21 22.61 17.92
N ALA A 259 7.55 23.79 18.44
CA ALA A 259 7.33 24.13 19.84
C ALA A 259 5.88 24.60 20.02
N THR A 260 5.18 24.14 21.06
CA THR A 260 3.77 24.53 21.28
C THR A 260 3.61 26.00 21.65
N ALA A 261 4.68 26.65 22.11
CA ALA A 261 4.71 28.09 22.35
C ALA A 261 4.44 28.93 21.06
N SER A 262 4.72 28.40 19.87
CA SER A 262 4.42 29.09 18.61
C SER A 262 2.95 28.97 18.18
N LEU A 263 2.14 28.24 18.94
CA LEU A 263 0.73 27.99 18.62
C LEU A 263 -0.21 28.92 19.39
N SER A 264 0.20 30.13 19.77
CA SER A 264 -0.65 31.04 20.56
C SER A 264 -1.88 31.57 19.82
N GLU A 265 -1.88 31.54 18.48
CA GLU A 265 -2.93 32.13 17.63
C GLU A 265 -3.60 31.06 16.75
N ARG A 266 -4.14 29.99 17.36
CA ARG A 266 -4.85 28.94 16.63
C ARG A 266 -6.30 29.33 16.37
N THR A 267 -6.73 29.22 15.11
CA THR A 267 -8.16 29.15 14.76
C THR A 267 -8.69 27.72 14.97
N SER A 268 -10.01 27.56 15.08
CA SER A 268 -10.64 26.22 15.12
C SER A 268 -10.20 25.31 13.97
N GLU A 269 -10.13 25.86 12.75
CA GLU A 269 -9.67 25.12 11.57
C GLU A 269 -8.21 24.68 11.69
N SER A 270 -7.31 25.60 12.07
CA SER A 270 -5.89 25.26 12.26
C SER A 270 -5.68 24.25 13.38
N HIS A 271 -6.49 24.31 14.44
CA HIS A 271 -6.46 23.39 15.57
C HIS A 271 -6.81 21.96 15.15
N MET A 272 -7.86 21.80 14.35
CA MET A 272 -8.27 20.49 13.82
C MET A 272 -7.29 19.97 12.76
N ALA A 273 -6.73 20.85 11.93
CA ALA A 273 -5.70 20.48 10.97
C ALA A 273 -4.44 19.92 11.66
N LEU A 274 -4.01 20.55 12.76
CA LEU A 274 -2.90 20.05 13.58
C LEU A 274 -3.22 18.69 14.22
N ALA A 275 -4.47 18.44 14.61
CA ALA A 275 -4.88 17.13 15.13
C ALA A 275 -4.68 16.03 14.07
N ALA A 276 -5.16 16.28 12.85
CA ALA A 276 -5.01 15.37 11.71
C ALA A 276 -3.55 15.16 11.32
N GLU A 277 -2.75 16.24 11.28
CA GLU A 277 -1.32 16.15 10.98
C GLU A 277 -0.56 15.40 12.06
N LEU A 278 -0.88 15.64 13.34
CA LEU A 278 -0.26 14.94 14.46
C LEU A 278 -0.56 13.44 14.38
N LEU A 279 -1.84 13.05 14.21
CA LEU A 279 -2.22 11.63 14.04
C LEU A 279 -1.48 10.99 12.86
N PHE A 280 -1.52 11.64 11.69
CA PHE A 280 -0.83 11.17 10.49
C PHE A 280 0.67 10.97 10.77
N LYS A 281 1.33 11.97 11.34
CA LYS A 281 2.77 11.92 11.59
C LYS A 281 3.16 11.06 12.77
N MET A 282 2.24 10.59 13.61
CA MET A 282 2.51 9.57 14.63
C MET A 282 2.43 8.16 14.04
N ILE A 283 1.50 7.92 13.11
CA ILE A 283 1.33 6.61 12.46
C ILE A 283 2.25 6.48 11.23
N MET A 284 1.99 7.27 10.18
CA MET A 284 2.58 7.13 8.84
C MET A 284 4.02 7.62 8.75
N GLY A 285 4.39 8.59 9.58
CA GLY A 285 5.70 9.23 9.50
C GLY A 285 5.67 10.57 8.76
N PRO A 286 6.85 11.13 8.45
CA PRO A 286 6.97 12.50 7.96
C PRO A 286 6.54 12.68 6.50
N GLN A 287 6.50 11.62 5.71
CA GLN A 287 6.28 11.69 4.26
C GLN A 287 4.87 11.24 3.90
N ARG A 288 4.26 11.94 2.94
CA ARG A 288 2.91 11.65 2.43
C ARG A 288 2.92 10.52 1.40
N LEU A 289 1.75 9.94 1.13
CA LEU A 289 1.61 8.88 0.13
C LEU A 289 1.93 9.34 -1.31
N SER A 290 1.88 10.65 -1.57
CA SER A 290 2.33 11.23 -2.85
C SER A 290 3.84 11.19 -3.04
N HIS A 291 4.63 10.90 -2.00
CA HIS A 291 6.07 10.73 -2.12
C HIS A 291 6.37 9.52 -3.02
N PRO A 292 7.32 9.58 -3.98
CA PRO A 292 7.56 8.50 -4.95
C PRO A 292 7.85 7.13 -4.33
N GLU A 293 8.52 7.08 -3.19
CA GLU A 293 8.74 5.83 -2.44
C GLU A 293 7.42 5.25 -1.90
N TRP A 294 6.57 6.07 -1.29
CA TRP A 294 5.25 5.65 -0.85
C TRP A 294 4.35 5.25 -2.03
N ALA A 295 4.33 6.06 -3.07
CA ALA A 295 3.56 5.80 -4.28
C ALA A 295 3.97 4.46 -4.91
N SER A 296 5.27 4.14 -4.93
CA SER A 296 5.79 2.85 -5.40
C SER A 296 5.32 1.68 -4.52
N PHE A 297 5.39 1.82 -3.20
CA PHE A 297 4.88 0.81 -2.28
C PHE A 297 3.38 0.56 -2.51
N VAL A 298 2.58 1.63 -2.54
CA VAL A 298 1.13 1.56 -2.77
C VAL A 298 0.81 0.98 -4.15
N GLU A 299 1.55 1.34 -5.19
CA GLU A 299 1.36 0.80 -6.53
C GLU A 299 1.52 -0.72 -6.57
N GLY A 300 2.55 -1.25 -5.89
CA GLY A 300 2.71 -2.69 -5.73
C GLY A 300 1.61 -3.33 -4.88
N PHE A 301 1.22 -2.68 -3.78
CA PHE A 301 0.17 -3.16 -2.88
C PHE A 301 -1.20 -3.31 -3.56
N ARG A 302 -1.47 -2.54 -4.62
CA ARG A 302 -2.74 -2.59 -5.36
C ARG A 302 -2.93 -3.87 -6.18
N LEU A 303 -1.85 -4.60 -6.49
CA LEU A 303 -1.88 -5.87 -7.25
C LEU A 303 -2.83 -5.83 -8.47
N ARG A 304 -2.72 -4.76 -9.28
CA ARG A 304 -3.66 -4.54 -10.38
C ARG A 304 -3.59 -5.65 -11.42
N CYS A 305 -4.75 -6.09 -11.90
CA CYS A 305 -4.87 -7.09 -12.95
C CYS A 305 -5.43 -6.49 -14.25
N ARG A 306 -5.18 -7.17 -15.37
CA ARG A 306 -5.68 -6.77 -16.69
C ARG A 306 -7.22 -6.64 -16.80
N ASN A 307 -7.97 -7.31 -15.93
CA ASN A 307 -9.43 -7.26 -15.89
C ASN A 307 -9.97 -6.06 -15.09
N GLY A 308 -9.09 -5.19 -14.58
CA GLY A 308 -9.46 -4.03 -13.77
C GLY A 308 -9.53 -4.30 -12.27
N PHE A 309 -9.28 -5.53 -11.82
CA PHE A 309 -9.17 -5.83 -10.39
C PHE A 309 -8.06 -4.99 -9.73
N ASP A 310 -8.34 -4.50 -8.53
CA ASP A 310 -7.43 -3.73 -7.69
C ASP A 310 -7.68 -4.12 -6.23
N PHE A 311 -6.66 -4.62 -5.55
CA PHE A 311 -6.77 -5.15 -4.19
C PHE A 311 -7.26 -4.11 -3.18
N THR A 312 -6.97 -2.83 -3.38
CA THR A 312 -7.45 -1.76 -2.48
C THR A 312 -8.96 -1.56 -2.53
N GLN A 313 -9.64 -2.10 -3.54
CA GLN A 313 -11.10 -2.06 -3.68
C GLN A 313 -11.81 -3.22 -2.97
N VAL A 314 -11.07 -4.22 -2.48
CA VAL A 314 -11.58 -5.42 -1.79
C VAL A 314 -12.06 -5.09 -0.35
N ARG A 315 -12.09 -3.81 0.03
CA ARG A 315 -12.49 -3.31 1.36
C ARG A 315 -13.94 -3.59 1.80
N PHE A 316 -14.75 -4.26 0.99
CA PHE A 316 -16.16 -4.59 1.25
C PHE A 316 -16.38 -6.05 1.70
N SER A 317 -15.37 -6.61 2.34
CA SER A 317 -15.23 -8.03 2.65
C SER A 317 -15.85 -8.51 3.97
N TYR A 318 -16.81 -7.77 4.53
CA TYR A 318 -17.34 -8.13 5.85
C TYR A 318 -18.86 -7.96 5.91
N GLU A 319 -19.58 -9.06 5.65
CA GLU A 319 -20.86 -9.30 6.31
C GLU A 319 -20.61 -9.46 7.82
N CYS A 320 -21.28 -8.64 8.62
CA CYS A 320 -21.22 -8.51 10.09
C CYS A 320 -20.22 -7.49 10.66
N SER A 321 -20.75 -6.29 10.92
CA SER A 321 -20.63 -5.60 12.21
C SER A 321 -19.22 -5.46 12.84
N GLY A 322 -18.46 -4.45 12.41
CA GLY A 322 -17.67 -3.63 13.34
C GLY A 322 -16.34 -4.17 13.88
N VAL A 323 -15.65 -5.08 13.19
CA VAL A 323 -14.27 -5.46 13.52
C VAL A 323 -13.44 -5.54 12.24
N ILE A 324 -12.47 -4.65 12.08
CA ILE A 324 -11.54 -4.65 10.95
C ILE A 324 -10.21 -5.24 11.43
N MET A 325 -9.79 -6.35 10.80
CA MET A 325 -8.48 -6.98 10.92
C MET A 325 -7.96 -7.17 12.36
N THR A 326 -8.66 -7.97 13.17
CA THR A 326 -8.06 -8.63 14.36
C THR A 326 -7.40 -9.94 13.97
#